data_AF-A0A7S0FRG3-F1
#
_entry.id   AF-A0A7S0FRG3-F1
#
_cell.length_a   1.000
_cell.length_b   1.000
_cell.length_c   1.000
_cell.angle_alpha   90.00
_cell.angle_beta   90.00
_cell.angle_gamma   90.00
#
_symmetry.space_group_name_H-M   'P 1'
#
loop_
_entity.id
_entity.type
_entity.pdbx_description
1 polymer ?
#
loop_
_entity_poly.entity_id
_entity_poly.type
_entity_poly.pdbx_seq_one_letter_code
_entity_poly.pdbx_strand_id
1 'polypeptide(L)'
;ASLVAPQEPLQPSKGQHAHVGFLAKTIDIAVRGYGPFLPFVLFAVQYWYLPYEKLAKQGRIRKSPELPEWCNYCNCWYRFALLLWILMMLARLVLFLAFREYHYYFSDHIFLITSLLGMIIMKLWLPHLVHSEHHADVDIGSSLTIAVGWALVLMLLIESWVTAKYYHTAEADFTAWLCGSLLFGGMGLCFVWRMEPPATDDALLANEQVP
;
A
#
# COMPACT_ATOMS: atom_id res chain seq x y z
N ALA A 1 -46.24 25.46 -5.92
CA ALA A 1 -44.95 24.79 -5.67
C ALA A 1 -45.26 23.41 -5.10
N SER A 2 -45.11 22.34 -5.89
CA SER A 2 -45.30 20.98 -5.38
C SER A 2 -44.11 20.62 -4.48
N LEU A 3 -44.40 20.35 -3.22
CA LEU A 3 -43.46 19.73 -2.29
C LEU A 3 -43.18 18.32 -2.81
N VAL A 4 -42.01 18.12 -3.42
CA VAL A 4 -41.51 16.78 -3.74
C VAL A 4 -41.27 16.10 -2.39
N ALA A 5 -42.06 15.07 -2.10
CA ALA A 5 -41.88 14.29 -0.89
C ALA A 5 -40.45 13.71 -0.88
N PRO A 6 -39.73 13.76 0.26
CA PRO A 6 -38.42 13.15 0.37
C PRO A 6 -38.55 11.67 0.00
N GLN A 7 -37.83 11.25 -1.04
CA GLN A 7 -37.78 9.84 -1.41
C GLN A 7 -37.23 9.07 -0.21
N GLU A 8 -38.00 8.12 0.31
CA GLU A 8 -37.50 7.21 1.32
C GLU A 8 -36.24 6.54 0.76
N PRO A 9 -35.12 6.55 1.51
CA PRO A 9 -33.91 5.89 1.06
C PRO A 9 -34.25 4.43 0.76
N LEU A 10 -33.96 3.98 -0.45
CA LEU A 10 -34.16 2.60 -0.89
C LEU A 10 -33.60 1.68 0.21
N GLN A 11 -34.48 1.05 0.99
CA GLN A 11 -34.02 0.07 1.95
C GLN A 11 -33.40 -1.08 1.16
N PRO A 12 -32.12 -1.43 1.42
CA PRO A 12 -31.51 -2.55 0.74
C PRO A 12 -32.38 -3.79 0.99
N SER A 13 -32.80 -4.44 -0.10
CA SER A 13 -33.57 -5.68 -0.10
C SER A 13 -32.97 -6.68 0.90
N LYS A 14 -33.61 -6.82 2.06
CA LYS A 14 -33.14 -7.58 3.22
C LYS A 14 -33.00 -9.10 3.00
N GLY A 15 -33.17 -9.60 1.78
CA GLY A 15 -33.33 -11.04 1.54
C GLY A 15 -32.42 -11.67 0.48
N GLN A 16 -31.68 -10.89 -0.30
CA GLN A 16 -30.77 -11.45 -1.30
C GLN A 16 -29.33 -11.12 -0.92
N HIS A 17 -28.83 -11.79 0.13
CA HIS A 17 -27.40 -12.04 0.19
C HIS A 17 -27.07 -12.82 -1.09
N ALA A 18 -26.53 -12.12 -2.08
CA ALA A 18 -25.98 -12.75 -3.27
C ALA A 18 -25.17 -13.97 -2.81
N HIS A 19 -25.33 -15.11 -3.47
CA HIS A 19 -24.53 -16.30 -3.18
C HIS A 19 -23.06 -15.96 -3.52
N VAL A 20 -22.38 -15.27 -2.61
CA VAL A 20 -20.96 -14.96 -2.68
C VAL A 20 -20.28 -16.31 -2.56
N GLY A 21 -19.57 -16.73 -3.61
CA GLY A 21 -18.92 -18.03 -3.64
C GLY A 21 -18.03 -18.24 -2.41
N PHE A 22 -17.85 -19.49 -2.00
CA PHE A 22 -17.09 -19.87 -0.80
C PHE A 22 -15.71 -19.18 -0.70
N LEU A 23 -15.04 -19.00 -1.84
CA LEU A 23 -13.75 -18.30 -1.93
C LEU A 23 -13.85 -16.84 -1.45
N ALA A 24 -14.82 -16.08 -1.96
CA ALA A 24 -14.98 -14.67 -1.60
C ALA A 24 -15.43 -14.50 -0.14
N LYS A 25 -16.20 -15.43 0.42
CA LYS A 25 -16.51 -15.44 1.86
C LYS A 25 -15.26 -15.68 2.72
N THR A 26 -14.38 -16.59 2.29
CA THR A 26 -13.11 -16.85 3.00
C THR A 26 -12.19 -15.63 2.94
N ILE A 27 -12.11 -14.97 1.78
CA ILE A 27 -11.35 -13.72 1.61
C ILE A 27 -11.91 -12.62 2.52
N ASP A 28 -13.22 -12.39 2.53
CA ASP A 28 -13.87 -11.38 3.38
C ASP A 28 -13.56 -11.61 4.87
N ILE A 29 -13.65 -12.85 5.36
CA ILE A 29 -13.29 -13.18 6.74
C ILE A 29 -11.81 -12.88 7.03
N ALA A 30 -10.92 -13.26 6.11
CA ALA A 30 -9.49 -13.03 6.27
C ALA A 30 -9.14 -11.53 6.26
N VAL A 31 -9.71 -10.76 5.34
CA VAL A 31 -9.47 -9.33 5.21
C VAL A 31 -10.10 -8.56 6.37
N ARG A 32 -11.30 -8.93 6.84
CA ARG A 32 -11.91 -8.27 8.00
C ARG A 32 -11.16 -8.57 9.31
N GLY A 33 -10.74 -9.82 9.51
CA GLY A 33 -10.05 -10.22 10.74
C GLY A 33 -8.59 -9.76 10.80
N TYR A 34 -7.87 -9.90 9.69
CA TYR A 34 -6.42 -9.74 9.63
C TYR A 34 -5.96 -8.64 8.67
N GLY A 35 -6.87 -7.93 8.02
CA GLY A 35 -6.59 -6.89 7.02
C GLY A 35 -5.49 -5.89 7.42
N PRO A 36 -5.53 -5.31 8.63
CA PRO A 36 -4.48 -4.39 9.10
C PRO A 36 -3.08 -5.01 9.16
N PHE A 37 -2.98 -6.33 9.31
CA PHE A 37 -1.71 -7.05 9.43
C PHE A 37 -1.17 -7.59 8.09
N LEU A 38 -2.01 -7.65 7.04
CA LEU A 38 -1.61 -8.22 5.74
C LEU A 38 -0.32 -7.60 5.16
N PRO A 39 -0.12 -6.27 5.17
CA PRO A 39 1.12 -5.71 4.65
C PRO A 39 2.35 -6.21 5.43
N PHE A 40 2.22 -6.47 6.73
CA PHE A 40 3.35 -6.90 7.56
C PHE A 40 3.88 -8.28 7.17
N VAL A 41 3.04 -9.12 6.57
CA VAL A 41 3.48 -10.38 5.96
C VAL A 41 4.44 -10.10 4.81
N LEU A 42 4.10 -9.16 3.93
CA LEU A 42 4.99 -8.76 2.82
C LEU A 42 6.26 -8.09 3.34
N PHE A 43 6.15 -7.25 4.37
CA PHE A 43 7.31 -6.64 5.02
C PHE A 43 8.26 -7.69 5.57
N ALA A 44 7.72 -8.70 6.26
CA ALA A 44 8.47 -9.84 6.77
C ALA A 44 9.18 -10.54 5.61
N VAL A 45 8.45 -11.07 4.64
CA VAL A 45 9.03 -11.78 3.49
C VAL A 45 10.16 -10.96 2.86
N GLN A 46 9.93 -9.68 2.57
CA GLN A 46 10.97 -8.83 2.02
C GLN A 46 12.17 -8.64 2.96
N TYR A 47 11.97 -8.46 4.27
CA TYR A 47 13.06 -8.32 5.23
C TYR A 47 13.97 -9.55 5.27
N TRP A 48 13.41 -10.76 5.21
CA TRP A 48 14.17 -12.01 5.22
C TRP A 48 14.89 -12.29 3.89
N TYR A 49 14.20 -12.08 2.77
CA TYR A 49 14.72 -12.47 1.46
C TYR A 49 15.48 -11.36 0.73
N LEU A 50 15.11 -10.10 0.98
CA LEU A 50 15.61 -8.93 0.26
C LEU A 50 15.97 -7.77 1.22
N PRO A 51 16.98 -7.97 2.10
CA PRO A 51 17.36 -6.97 3.08
C PRO A 51 17.91 -5.70 2.42
N TYR A 52 17.45 -4.54 2.90
CA TYR A 52 17.82 -3.23 2.35
C TYR A 52 19.32 -2.98 2.39
N GLU A 53 20.02 -3.46 3.42
CA GLU A 53 21.47 -3.28 3.58
C GLU A 53 22.26 -3.97 2.47
N LYS A 54 21.78 -5.12 1.99
CA LYS A 54 22.40 -5.83 0.87
C LYS A 54 22.24 -5.05 -0.42
N LEU A 55 21.03 -4.54 -0.69
CA LEU A 55 20.74 -3.74 -1.87
C LEU A 55 21.49 -2.41 -1.89
N ALA A 56 21.59 -1.75 -0.73
CA ALA A 56 22.37 -0.53 -0.56
C ALA A 56 23.87 -0.75 -0.81
N LYS A 57 24.44 -1.88 -0.32
CA LYS A 57 25.84 -2.25 -0.59
C LYS A 57 26.10 -2.54 -2.07
N GLN A 58 25.09 -3.05 -2.78
CA GLN A 58 25.13 -3.28 -4.22
C GLN A 58 24.92 -2.02 -5.05
N GLY A 59 24.65 -0.87 -4.41
CA GLY A 59 24.39 0.39 -5.11
C GLY A 59 23.04 0.47 -5.83
N ARG A 60 22.13 -0.48 -5.58
CA ARG A 60 20.78 -0.51 -6.19
C ARG A 60 19.81 0.48 -5.57
N ILE A 61 20.08 0.88 -4.33
CA ILE A 61 19.36 1.93 -3.60
C ILE A 61 20.37 2.81 -2.88
N ARG A 62 19.95 4.02 -2.47
CA ARG A 62 20.78 4.89 -1.63
C ARG A 62 21.21 4.20 -0.34
N LYS A 63 22.38 4.57 0.21
CA LYS A 63 22.96 3.91 1.40
C LYS A 63 22.12 4.10 2.67
N SER A 64 21.49 5.26 2.83
CA SER A 64 20.71 5.62 4.01
C SER A 64 19.64 6.64 3.63
N PRO A 65 18.47 6.65 4.28
CA PRO A 65 17.57 7.78 4.20
C PRO A 65 18.26 8.97 4.88
N GLU A 66 18.67 9.97 4.11
CA GLU A 66 19.23 11.22 4.66
C GLU A 66 18.15 11.89 5.51
N LEU A 67 18.17 11.73 6.82
CA LEU A 67 17.17 12.33 7.72
C LEU A 67 17.82 13.45 8.55
N PRO A 68 17.03 14.42 9.04
CA PRO A 68 17.53 15.41 9.99
C PRO A 68 18.18 14.73 11.20
N GLU A 69 19.17 15.37 11.82
CA GLU A 69 19.97 14.79 12.92
C GLU A 69 19.13 14.30 14.11
N TRP A 70 18.00 14.95 14.40
CA TRP A 70 17.07 14.53 15.45
C TRP A 70 16.43 13.16 15.19
N CYS A 71 16.51 12.65 13.96
CA CYS A 71 15.97 11.36 13.52
C CYS A 71 17.07 10.31 13.22
N ASN A 72 18.27 10.47 13.79
CA ASN A 72 19.40 9.55 13.56
C ASN A 72 19.08 8.06 13.83
N TYR A 73 18.10 7.76 14.69
CA TYR A 73 17.63 6.38 14.92
C TYR A 73 17.10 5.70 13.64
N CYS A 74 16.61 6.49 12.69
CA CYS A 74 16.00 6.06 11.43
C CYS A 74 16.97 6.01 10.26
N ASN A 75 18.29 6.16 10.48
CA ASN A 75 19.31 6.07 9.42
C ASN A 75 19.44 4.67 8.78
N CYS A 76 18.65 3.68 9.23
CA CYS A 76 18.51 2.37 8.59
C CYS A 76 17.19 2.29 7.81
N TRP A 77 17.24 1.87 6.54
CA TRP A 77 16.07 1.76 5.67
C TRP A 77 14.94 0.92 6.25
N TYR A 78 15.25 -0.22 6.87
CA TYR A 78 14.21 -1.08 7.45
C TYR A 78 13.47 -0.38 8.61
N ARG A 79 14.18 0.39 9.43
CA ARG A 79 13.59 1.16 10.55
C ARG A 79 12.76 2.31 10.02
N PHE A 80 13.27 3.04 9.04
CA PHE A 80 12.53 4.12 8.38
C PHE A 80 11.25 3.59 7.73
N ALA A 81 11.33 2.48 6.99
CA ALA A 81 10.16 1.83 6.40
C ALA A 81 9.16 1.37 7.47
N LEU A 82 9.63 0.76 8.56
CA LEU A 82 8.77 0.32 9.66
C LEU A 82 8.09 1.50 10.36
N LEU A 83 8.82 2.58 10.64
CA LEU A 83 8.27 3.79 11.23
C LEU A 83 7.22 4.42 10.32
N LEU A 84 7.52 4.57 9.03
CA LEU A 84 6.57 5.07 8.04
C LEU A 84 5.29 4.22 8.02
N TRP A 85 5.42 2.90 8.12
CA TRP A 85 4.28 1.99 8.17
C TRP A 85 3.44 2.14 9.43
N ILE A 86 4.07 2.29 10.59
CA ILE A 86 3.38 2.57 11.84
C ILE A 86 2.64 3.92 11.73
N LEU A 87 3.29 4.95 11.18
CA LEU A 87 2.66 6.24 10.95
C LEU A 87 1.48 6.15 9.98
N MET A 88 1.59 5.40 8.89
CA MET A 88 0.49 5.15 7.95
C MET A 88 -0.67 4.40 8.62
N MET A 89 -0.38 3.41 9.48
CA MET A 89 -1.40 2.69 10.24
C MET A 89 -2.12 3.61 11.24
N LEU A 90 -1.38 4.46 11.96
CA LEU A 90 -1.95 5.42 12.89
C LEU A 90 -2.78 6.48 12.17
N ALA A 91 -2.25 7.04 11.07
CA ALA A 91 -2.98 7.99 10.23
C ALA A 91 -4.27 7.36 9.70
N ARG A 92 -4.21 6.12 9.23
CA ARG A 92 -5.38 5.33 8.81
C ARG A 92 -6.41 5.21 9.94
N LEU A 93 -5.99 4.87 11.16
CA LEU A 93 -6.89 4.73 12.32
C LEU A 93 -7.55 6.07 12.68
N VAL A 94 -6.77 7.16 12.72
CA VAL A 94 -7.28 8.50 13.04
C VAL A 94 -8.29 8.96 11.99
N LEU A 95 -7.98 8.79 10.70
CA LEU A 95 -8.87 9.16 9.61
C LEU A 95 -10.13 8.30 9.59
N PHE A 96 -10.03 7.00 9.87
CA PHE A 96 -11.20 6.14 10.03
C PHE A 96 -12.14 6.66 11.13
N LEU A 97 -11.61 6.99 12.31
CA LEU A 97 -12.40 7.53 13.40
C LEU A 97 -13.06 8.87 13.03
N ALA A 98 -12.34 9.72 12.30
CA ALA A 98 -12.86 11.01 11.84
C ALA A 98 -13.95 10.91 10.76
N PHE A 99 -13.81 9.96 9.82
CA PHE A 99 -14.73 9.81 8.69
C PHE A 99 -15.90 8.87 8.95
N ARG A 100 -15.92 8.14 10.08
CA ARG A 100 -16.98 7.17 10.41
C ARG A 100 -18.40 7.76 10.32
N GLU A 101 -18.55 9.04 10.63
CA GLU A 101 -19.85 9.72 10.60
C GLU A 101 -20.34 10.04 9.17
N TYR A 102 -19.43 10.07 8.18
CA TYR A 102 -19.71 10.47 6.79
C TYR A 102 -19.85 9.30 5.81
N HIS A 103 -20.16 8.09 6.31
CA HIS A 103 -20.21 6.83 5.55
C HIS A 103 -21.10 6.84 4.30
N TYR A 104 -22.04 7.78 4.18
CA TYR A 104 -22.91 7.91 3.01
C TYR A 104 -22.20 8.47 1.78
N TYR A 105 -21.27 9.41 1.98
CA TYR A 105 -20.54 10.09 0.89
C TYR A 105 -19.09 9.60 0.74
N PHE A 106 -18.65 8.77 1.69
CA PHE A 106 -17.26 8.33 1.75
C PHE A 106 -17.20 6.88 2.20
N SER A 107 -16.74 6.01 1.30
CA SER A 107 -16.54 4.59 1.58
C SER A 107 -15.31 4.40 2.47
N ASP A 108 -15.52 4.26 3.77
CA ASP A 108 -14.48 4.01 4.75
C ASP A 108 -13.71 2.73 4.39
N HIS A 109 -14.40 1.68 4.00
CA HIS A 109 -13.78 0.41 3.63
C HIS A 109 -12.84 0.55 2.42
N ILE A 110 -13.27 1.20 1.33
CA ILE A 110 -12.40 1.43 0.16
C ILE A 110 -11.21 2.34 0.51
N PHE A 111 -11.41 3.35 1.35
CA PHE A 111 -10.32 4.19 1.84
C PHE A 111 -9.28 3.37 2.66
N LEU A 112 -9.75 2.45 3.51
CA LEU A 112 -8.88 1.55 4.26
C LEU A 112 -8.12 0.58 3.32
N ILE A 113 -8.78 0.02 2.30
CA ILE A 113 -8.13 -0.87 1.33
C ILE A 113 -7.08 -0.13 0.50
N THR A 114 -7.37 1.08 0.04
CA THR A 114 -6.39 1.89 -0.71
C THR A 114 -5.16 2.22 0.12
N SER A 115 -5.31 2.44 1.43
CA SER A 115 -4.15 2.59 2.33
C SER A 115 -3.26 1.35 2.37
N LEU A 116 -3.87 0.14 2.39
CA LEU A 116 -3.15 -1.14 2.36
C LEU A 116 -2.45 -1.34 1.01
N LEU A 117 -3.12 -1.00 -0.09
CA LEU A 117 -2.55 -1.05 -1.43
C LEU A 117 -1.33 -0.13 -1.54
N GLY A 118 -1.39 1.10 -1.01
CA GLY A 118 -0.25 2.01 -0.99
C GLY A 118 0.98 1.40 -0.28
N MET A 119 0.76 0.77 0.88
CA MET A 119 1.83 0.08 1.61
C MET A 119 2.41 -1.11 0.82
N ILE A 120 1.56 -1.90 0.17
CA ILE A 120 1.96 -3.07 -0.64
C ILE A 120 2.74 -2.64 -1.89
N ILE A 121 2.24 -1.64 -2.65
CA ILE A 121 2.89 -1.13 -3.86
C ILE A 121 4.29 -0.59 -3.54
N MET A 122 4.40 0.15 -2.43
CA MET A 122 5.68 0.68 -1.96
C MET A 122 6.72 -0.42 -1.68
N LYS A 123 6.27 -1.60 -1.24
CA LYS A 123 7.14 -2.78 -1.04
C LYS A 123 7.40 -3.55 -2.32
N LEU A 124 6.40 -3.67 -3.20
CA LEU A 124 6.53 -4.33 -4.50
C LEU A 124 7.50 -3.64 -5.44
N TRP A 125 7.69 -2.33 -5.32
CA TRP A 125 8.62 -1.58 -6.16
C TRP A 125 10.06 -2.13 -6.08
N LEU A 126 10.56 -2.40 -4.86
CA LEU A 126 11.95 -2.83 -4.65
C LEU A 126 12.31 -4.19 -5.27
N PRO A 127 11.55 -5.27 -5.08
CA PRO A 127 11.83 -6.53 -5.75
C PRO A 127 11.61 -6.44 -7.26
N HIS A 128 10.70 -5.60 -7.76
CA HIS A 128 10.56 -5.36 -9.21
C HIS A 128 11.80 -4.68 -9.79
N LEU A 129 12.34 -3.67 -9.11
CA LEU A 129 13.60 -3.02 -9.48
C LEU A 129 14.73 -4.07 -9.57
N VAL A 130 14.91 -4.84 -8.50
CA VAL A 130 15.91 -5.91 -8.40
C VAL A 130 15.74 -6.98 -9.47
N HIS A 131 14.50 -7.34 -9.79
CA HIS A 131 14.18 -8.34 -10.80
C HIS A 131 14.47 -7.84 -12.21
N SER A 132 14.22 -6.55 -12.49
CA SER A 132 14.43 -5.95 -13.81
C SER A 132 15.91 -5.78 -14.18
N GLU A 133 16.79 -5.64 -13.19
CA GLU A 133 18.22 -5.40 -13.41
C GLU A 133 19.05 -6.68 -13.64
N HIS A 134 18.47 -7.89 -13.48
CA HIS A 134 19.26 -9.12 -13.49
C HIS A 134 19.35 -9.87 -14.82
N HIS A 135 20.58 -9.85 -15.34
CA HIS A 135 21.18 -10.89 -16.15
C HIS A 135 21.51 -12.13 -15.29
N ALA A 136 20.95 -13.29 -15.66
CA ALA A 136 21.31 -14.67 -15.32
C ALA A 136 21.01 -15.27 -13.92
N ASP A 137 21.19 -14.57 -12.80
CA ASP A 137 20.93 -15.18 -11.47
C ASP A 137 19.54 -14.79 -10.94
N VAL A 138 18.57 -15.70 -11.10
CA VAL A 138 17.19 -15.53 -10.62
C VAL A 138 17.18 -15.47 -9.09
N ASP A 139 17.06 -14.27 -8.53
CA ASP A 139 16.90 -14.08 -7.10
C ASP A 139 15.49 -14.56 -6.69
N ILE A 140 15.41 -15.81 -6.24
CA ILE A 140 14.19 -16.47 -5.73
C ILE A 140 13.47 -15.58 -4.71
N GLY A 141 14.23 -14.80 -3.92
CA GLY A 141 13.68 -13.87 -2.95
C GLY A 141 12.84 -12.76 -3.56
N SER A 142 13.30 -12.18 -4.69
CA SER A 142 12.56 -11.16 -5.43
C SER A 142 11.26 -11.73 -6.00
N SER A 143 11.33 -12.88 -6.68
CA SER A 143 10.18 -13.56 -7.28
C SER A 143 9.13 -13.95 -6.25
N LEU A 144 9.56 -14.49 -5.10
CA LEU A 144 8.67 -14.84 -4.00
C LEU A 144 7.98 -13.59 -3.43
N THR A 145 8.72 -12.51 -3.22
CA THR A 145 8.17 -11.25 -2.71
C THR A 145 7.16 -10.64 -3.69
N ILE A 146 7.46 -10.67 -4.99
CA ILE A 146 6.55 -10.22 -6.06
C ILE A 146 5.28 -11.06 -6.07
N ALA A 147 5.40 -12.40 -6.01
CA ALA A 147 4.27 -13.31 -6.03
C ALA A 147 3.35 -13.08 -4.81
N VAL A 148 3.92 -12.99 -3.60
CA VAL A 148 3.17 -12.71 -2.38
C VAL A 148 2.49 -11.34 -2.45
N GLY A 149 3.19 -10.30 -2.90
CA GLY A 149 2.63 -8.96 -3.01
C GLY A 149 1.46 -8.89 -4.00
N TRP A 150 1.58 -9.51 -5.18
CA TRP A 150 0.47 -9.56 -6.16
C TRP A 150 -0.70 -10.40 -5.69
N ALA A 151 -0.47 -11.50 -4.95
CA ALA A 151 -1.55 -12.26 -4.33
C ALA A 151 -2.34 -11.41 -3.33
N LEU A 152 -1.65 -10.59 -2.51
CA LEU A 152 -2.30 -9.64 -1.60
C LEU A 152 -3.07 -8.55 -2.36
N VAL A 153 -2.50 -7.99 -3.44
CA VAL A 153 -3.20 -7.02 -4.29
C VAL A 153 -4.48 -7.62 -4.86
N LEU A 154 -4.43 -8.84 -5.42
CA LEU A 154 -5.60 -9.50 -5.98
C LEU A 154 -6.69 -9.74 -4.92
N MET A 155 -6.30 -10.18 -3.72
CA MET A 155 -7.23 -10.38 -2.61
C MET A 155 -7.93 -9.06 -2.22
N LEU A 156 -7.18 -7.95 -2.13
CA LEU A 156 -7.74 -6.63 -1.83
C LEU A 156 -8.63 -6.07 -2.96
N LEU A 157 -8.31 -6.37 -4.22
CA LEU A 157 -9.15 -5.99 -5.36
C LEU A 157 -10.47 -6.75 -5.37
N ILE A 158 -10.47 -8.04 -5.04
CA ILE A 158 -11.70 -8.84 -4.89
C ILE A 158 -12.58 -8.24 -3.79
N GLU A 159 -11.99 -7.96 -2.61
CA GLU A 159 -12.72 -7.33 -1.50
C GLU A 159 -13.28 -5.96 -1.88
N SER A 160 -12.48 -5.14 -2.57
CA SER A 160 -12.91 -3.82 -3.05
C SER A 160 -14.07 -3.93 -4.03
N TRP A 161 -14.03 -4.91 -4.94
CA TRP A 161 -15.10 -5.15 -5.91
C TRP A 161 -16.39 -5.58 -5.23
N VAL A 162 -16.33 -6.50 -4.26
CA VAL A 162 -17.51 -6.89 -3.46
C VAL A 162 -18.06 -5.68 -2.71
N THR A 163 -17.18 -4.90 -2.08
CA THR A 163 -17.55 -3.69 -1.33
C THR A 163 -18.27 -2.68 -2.21
N ALA A 164 -17.68 -2.32 -3.34
CA ALA A 164 -18.23 -1.35 -4.27
C ALA A 164 -19.54 -1.81 -4.90
N LYS A 165 -19.68 -3.11 -5.20
CA LYS A 165 -20.89 -3.64 -5.84
C LYS A 165 -22.10 -3.67 -4.92
N TYR A 166 -21.90 -3.93 -3.62
CA TYR A 166 -23.01 -4.25 -2.72
C TYR A 166 -23.29 -3.22 -1.63
N TYR A 167 -22.36 -2.31 -1.31
CA TYR A 167 -22.47 -1.48 -0.10
C TYR A 167 -22.49 0.03 -0.34
N HIS A 168 -21.89 0.52 -1.43
CA HIS A 168 -21.70 1.96 -1.64
C HIS A 168 -22.12 2.42 -3.03
N THR A 169 -22.27 3.73 -3.17
CA THR A 169 -22.47 4.38 -4.47
C THR A 169 -21.12 4.58 -5.16
N ALA A 170 -21.12 4.63 -6.49
CA ALA A 170 -19.91 4.87 -7.27
C ALA A 170 -19.20 6.18 -6.89
N GLU A 171 -19.96 7.21 -6.52
CA GLU A 171 -19.43 8.50 -6.06
C GLU A 171 -18.67 8.38 -4.74
N ALA A 172 -19.24 7.66 -3.76
CA ALA A 172 -18.61 7.45 -2.46
C ALA A 172 -17.34 6.61 -2.57
N ASP A 173 -17.36 5.58 -3.43
CA ASP A 173 -16.20 4.73 -3.69
C ASP A 173 -15.09 5.46 -4.43
N PHE A 174 -15.43 6.27 -5.45
CA PHE A 174 -14.45 7.03 -6.22
C PHE A 174 -13.79 8.11 -5.35
N THR A 175 -14.57 8.80 -4.52
CA THR A 175 -14.05 9.81 -3.59
C THR A 175 -13.10 9.19 -2.58
N ALA A 176 -13.49 8.05 -1.98
CA ALA A 176 -12.63 7.30 -1.06
C ALA A 176 -11.34 6.81 -1.74
N TRP A 177 -11.46 6.25 -2.95
CA TRP A 177 -10.33 5.78 -3.74
C TRP A 177 -9.35 6.91 -4.08
N LEU A 178 -9.86 8.05 -4.55
CA LEU A 178 -9.05 9.21 -4.92
C LEU A 178 -8.32 9.79 -3.70
N CYS A 179 -9.04 10.03 -2.59
CA CYS A 179 -8.44 10.53 -1.35
C CYS A 179 -7.38 9.57 -0.80
N GLY A 180 -7.68 8.27 -0.77
CA GLY A 180 -6.73 7.24 -0.34
C GLY A 180 -5.50 7.16 -1.25
N SER A 181 -5.69 7.22 -2.57
CA SER A 181 -4.60 7.18 -3.56
C SER A 181 -3.70 8.40 -3.47
N LEU A 182 -4.26 9.61 -3.33
CA LEU A 182 -3.47 10.83 -3.17
C LEU A 182 -2.65 10.81 -1.87
N LEU A 183 -3.28 10.42 -0.76
CA LEU A 183 -2.63 10.41 0.54
C LEU A 183 -1.56 9.30 0.64
N PHE A 184 -1.97 8.05 0.47
CA PHE A 184 -1.09 6.90 0.68
C PHE A 184 -0.22 6.59 -0.53
N GLY A 185 -0.73 6.81 -1.74
CA GLY A 185 0.07 6.71 -2.97
C GLY A 185 1.11 7.82 -3.05
N GLY A 186 0.76 9.06 -2.68
CA GLY A 186 1.72 10.16 -2.57
C GLY A 186 2.86 9.86 -1.59
N MET A 187 2.55 9.32 -0.40
CA MET A 187 3.56 8.86 0.54
C MET A 187 4.42 7.72 -0.04
N GLY A 188 3.81 6.77 -0.75
CA GLY A 188 4.52 5.68 -1.42
C GLY A 188 5.50 6.18 -2.50
N LEU A 189 5.06 7.13 -3.33
CA LEU A 189 5.90 7.78 -4.34
C LEU A 189 7.06 8.55 -3.70
N CYS A 190 6.80 9.30 -2.63
CA CYS A 190 7.85 10.01 -1.90
C CYS A 190 8.89 9.04 -1.32
N PHE A 191 8.47 7.89 -0.81
CA PHE A 191 9.37 6.85 -0.30
C PHE A 191 10.22 6.24 -1.41
N VAL A 192 9.60 5.90 -2.55
CA VAL A 192 10.29 5.37 -3.74
C VAL A 192 11.32 6.35 -4.27
N TRP A 193 10.92 7.60 -4.48
CA TRP A 193 11.81 8.67 -4.96
C TRP A 193 13.02 8.88 -4.04
N ARG A 194 12.84 8.70 -2.73
CA ARG A 194 13.93 8.82 -1.75
C ARG A 194 14.89 7.63 -1.76
N MET A 195 14.45 6.45 -2.22
CA MET A 195 15.30 5.26 -2.35
C MET A 195 16.07 5.22 -3.67
N GLU A 196 15.54 5.87 -4.70
CA GLU A 196 16.11 5.87 -6.05
C GLU A 196 17.58 6.33 -6.01
N PRO A 197 18.50 5.55 -6.60
CA PRO A 197 19.91 5.93 -6.64
C PRO A 197 20.06 7.26 -7.41
N PRO A 198 21.06 8.10 -7.03
CA PRO A 198 21.35 9.29 -7.83
C PRO A 198 21.65 8.89 -9.28
N ALA A 199 21.21 9.73 -10.23
CA ALA A 199 21.44 9.48 -11.65
C ALA A 199 22.93 9.29 -11.91
N THR A 200 23.26 8.34 -12.79
CA THR A 200 24.64 7.83 -13.02
C THR A 200 25.63 8.92 -13.42
N ASP A 201 25.15 10.06 -13.93
CA ASP A 201 25.97 11.23 -14.28
C ASP A 201 26.72 11.79 -13.06
N ASP A 202 26.11 11.75 -11.87
CA ASP A 202 26.76 12.17 -10.62
C ASP A 202 27.83 11.16 -10.17
N ALA A 203 27.65 9.88 -10.49
CA ALA A 203 28.60 8.82 -10.15
C ALA A 203 29.86 8.85 -11.04
N LEU A 204 29.72 9.25 -12.31
CA LEU A 204 30.84 9.50 -13.20
C LEU A 204 31.65 10.72 -12.73
N LEU A 205 30.98 11.80 -12.35
CA LEU A 205 31.64 13.01 -11.81
C LEU A 205 32.33 12.75 -10.47
N ALA A 206 31.78 11.88 -9.61
CA ALA A 206 32.41 11.51 -8.34
C ALA A 206 33.67 10.64 -8.51
N ASN A 207 33.75 9.84 -9.58
CA ASN A 207 34.94 9.02 -9.88
C ASN A 207 36.06 9.82 -10.54
N GLU A 208 35.76 10.92 -11.25
CA GLU A 208 36.80 11.80 -11.81
C GLU A 208 37.49 12.69 -10.76
N GLN A 209 36.96 12.80 -9.54
CA GLN A 209 37.50 13.67 -8.49
C GLN A 209 38.38 12.95 -7.44
N VAL A 210 38.76 11.69 -7.67
CA VAL A 210 39.75 10.99 -6.82
C VAL A 210 41.14 11.09 -7.48
N PRO A 211 42.03 11.99 -7.02
CA PRO A 211 43.39 12.14 -7.54
C PRO A 211 44.32 10.97 -7.18
#